data_AF-A0A428THH1-F1
#
_entry.id   AF-A0A428THH1-F1
#
_cell.length_a   1.000
_cell.length_b   1.000
_cell.length_c   1.000
_cell.angle_alpha   90.00
_cell.angle_beta   90.00
_cell.angle_gamma   90.00
#
_symmetry.space_group_name_H-M   'P 1'
#
loop_
_entity.id
_entity.type
_entity.pdbx_description
1 polymer ?
#
loop_
_entity_poly.entity_id
_entity_poly.type
_entity_poly.pdbx_seq_one_letter_code
_entity_poly.pdbx_strand_id
1 'polypeptide(L)'
;MAGKDSKEDKDALDALEAEAKEFDKDAEIDRILKAFRLDAYAKSLLIHPDKTKNPLAPDAFDRLKKAQTELMDEKHRERLDEAIADARMLLLRENKWTVDSEEIKTDEFRRMWRDKTREVLIDNEHRRRRQMKAQLQEEGREQRRADAEVEDRKRKRQHEQDWEATRDERISSWRQFQKGQSGGEKEEEEEAQAHRLKMVTGVLRLSFTWTTMRWMPDKIRQQAMLLVQPKEVCYGLQGEYEAVNVMSQALRAVECHVHVRVAFTRSNQRTTVLSFSHATTIS
;
A
#
# COMPACT_ATOMS: atom_id res chain seq x y z
N MET A 1 -31.38 8.69 68.93
CA MET A 1 -30.87 7.33 68.74
C MET A 1 -31.98 6.32 68.39
N ALA A 2 -33.18 6.39 68.98
CA ALA A 2 -34.28 5.43 68.74
C ALA A 2 -34.86 5.31 67.31
N GLY A 3 -34.57 6.24 66.39
CA GLY A 3 -35.08 6.20 65.01
C GLY A 3 -34.21 5.41 64.02
N LYS A 4 -33.01 5.00 64.42
CA LYS A 4 -32.07 4.29 63.55
C LYS A 4 -32.29 2.78 63.62
N ASP A 5 -32.49 2.27 64.83
CA ASP A 5 -32.72 0.86 65.11
C ASP A 5 -34.01 0.34 64.41
N SER A 6 -35.10 1.10 64.45
CA SER A 6 -36.35 0.73 63.76
C SER A 6 -36.27 0.71 62.23
N LYS A 7 -35.33 1.44 61.64
CA LYS A 7 -35.08 1.41 60.20
C LYS A 7 -34.25 0.18 59.83
N GLU A 8 -33.23 -0.12 60.63
CA GLU A 8 -32.40 -1.31 60.45
C GLU A 8 -33.21 -2.61 60.63
N ASP A 9 -34.15 -2.65 61.59
CA ASP A 9 -35.08 -3.76 61.78
C ASP A 9 -36.01 -3.96 60.58
N LYS A 10 -36.50 -2.86 59.99
CA LYS A 10 -37.38 -2.91 58.81
C LYS A 10 -36.62 -3.37 57.57
N ASP A 11 -35.42 -2.84 57.35
CA ASP A 11 -34.55 -3.24 56.25
C ASP A 11 -34.17 -4.75 56.38
N ALA A 12 -33.99 -5.25 57.61
CA ALA A 12 -33.75 -6.67 57.87
C ALA A 12 -34.96 -7.56 57.59
N LEU A 13 -36.17 -7.12 57.94
CA LEU A 13 -37.42 -7.84 57.63
C LEU A 13 -37.69 -7.89 56.13
N ASP A 14 -37.48 -6.78 55.42
CA ASP A 14 -37.65 -6.70 53.97
C ASP A 14 -36.66 -7.63 53.23
N ALA A 15 -35.43 -7.77 53.74
CA ALA A 15 -34.43 -8.71 53.23
C ALA A 15 -34.83 -10.18 53.44
N LEU A 16 -35.33 -10.54 54.63
CA LEU A 16 -35.83 -11.89 54.92
C LEU A 16 -37.06 -12.25 54.08
N GLU A 17 -37.95 -11.29 53.82
CA GLU A 17 -39.12 -11.50 52.96
C GLU A 17 -38.72 -11.67 51.48
N ALA A 18 -37.65 -10.99 51.03
CA ALA A 18 -37.10 -11.21 49.69
C ALA A 18 -36.49 -12.61 49.54
N GLU A 19 -35.73 -13.08 50.54
CA GLU A 19 -35.14 -14.43 50.56
C GLU A 19 -36.23 -15.52 50.60
N ALA A 20 -37.31 -15.31 51.36
CA ALA A 20 -38.46 -16.20 51.37
C ALA A 20 -39.15 -16.29 49.98
N LYS A 21 -39.32 -15.14 49.30
CA LYS A 21 -39.86 -15.09 47.93
C LYS A 21 -38.94 -15.73 46.90
N GLU A 22 -37.64 -15.75 47.15
CA GLU A 22 -36.66 -16.44 46.30
C GLU A 22 -36.73 -17.96 46.50
N PHE A 23 -36.82 -18.42 47.75
CA PHE A 23 -37.02 -19.83 48.06
C PHE A 23 -38.33 -20.41 47.48
N ASP A 24 -39.42 -19.65 47.51
CA ASP A 24 -40.69 -20.06 46.88
C ASP A 24 -40.57 -20.22 45.36
N LYS A 25 -39.75 -19.38 44.70
CA LYS A 25 -39.44 -19.55 43.28
C LYS A 25 -38.67 -20.85 43.08
N ASP A 26 -37.62 -21.12 43.85
CA ASP A 26 -36.82 -22.34 43.74
C ASP A 26 -37.65 -23.63 43.96
N ALA A 27 -38.59 -23.60 44.91
CA ALA A 27 -39.50 -24.71 45.15
C ALA A 27 -40.48 -24.95 43.99
N GLU A 28 -40.98 -23.87 43.36
CA GLU A 28 -41.83 -23.96 42.18
C GLU A 28 -41.01 -24.35 40.93
N ILE A 29 -39.75 -23.91 40.86
CA ILE A 29 -38.76 -24.30 39.86
C ILE A 29 -38.56 -25.81 39.86
N ASP A 30 -38.38 -26.39 41.04
CA ASP A 30 -38.22 -27.83 41.25
C ASP A 30 -39.50 -28.63 40.94
N ARG A 31 -40.67 -28.08 41.28
CA ARG A 31 -41.96 -28.68 40.91
C ARG A 31 -42.12 -28.76 39.40
N ILE A 32 -41.82 -27.66 38.69
CA ILE A 32 -41.87 -27.61 37.22
C ILE A 32 -40.87 -28.59 36.61
N LEU A 33 -39.64 -28.66 37.14
CA LEU A 33 -38.62 -29.62 36.66
C LEU A 33 -39.06 -31.07 36.82
N LYS A 34 -39.66 -31.43 37.97
CA LYS A 34 -40.19 -32.78 38.21
C LYS A 34 -41.38 -33.09 37.30
N ALA A 35 -42.33 -32.16 37.17
CA ALA A 35 -43.48 -32.32 36.29
C ALA A 35 -43.05 -32.47 34.82
N PHE A 36 -42.15 -31.61 34.33
CA PHE A 36 -41.70 -31.65 32.94
C PHE A 36 -40.79 -32.84 32.64
N ARG A 37 -39.96 -33.32 33.59
CA ARG A 37 -39.21 -34.58 33.41
C ARG A 37 -40.13 -35.78 33.28
N LEU A 38 -41.15 -35.87 34.14
CA LEU A 38 -42.12 -36.96 34.11
C LEU A 38 -42.99 -36.89 32.84
N ASP A 39 -43.41 -35.69 32.46
CA ASP A 39 -44.30 -35.46 31.32
C ASP A 39 -43.54 -35.52 29.98
N ALA A 40 -42.28 -35.06 29.89
CA ALA A 40 -41.45 -35.22 28.70
C ALA A 40 -41.10 -36.70 28.45
N TYR A 41 -40.85 -37.48 29.50
CA TYR A 41 -40.69 -38.93 29.35
C TYR A 41 -41.97 -39.60 28.86
N ALA A 42 -43.11 -39.29 29.48
CA ALA A 42 -44.41 -39.83 29.08
C ALA A 42 -44.80 -39.44 27.64
N LYS A 43 -44.61 -38.16 27.27
CA LYS A 43 -44.93 -37.63 25.94
C LYS A 43 -43.94 -38.10 24.88
N SER A 44 -42.65 -38.17 25.18
CA SER A 44 -41.63 -38.67 24.24
C SER A 44 -41.86 -40.13 23.87
N LEU A 45 -42.36 -40.95 24.81
CA LEU A 45 -42.76 -42.33 24.55
C LEU A 45 -43.92 -42.42 23.57
N LEU A 46 -44.88 -41.49 23.66
CA LEU A 46 -46.05 -41.42 22.80
C LEU A 46 -45.74 -40.88 21.40
N ILE A 47 -44.68 -40.09 21.22
CA ILE A 47 -44.30 -39.49 19.92
C ILE A 47 -43.00 -40.08 19.36
N HIS A 48 -42.50 -41.17 19.93
CA HIS A 48 -41.27 -41.78 19.45
C HIS A 48 -41.46 -42.24 17.99
N PRO A 49 -40.51 -41.94 17.08
CA PRO A 49 -40.66 -42.25 15.66
C PRO A 49 -40.73 -43.76 15.37
N ASP A 50 -40.17 -44.59 16.24
CA ASP A 50 -40.28 -46.07 16.15
C ASP A 50 -41.65 -46.61 16.61
N LYS A 51 -42.34 -45.90 17.52
CA LYS A 51 -43.61 -46.37 18.11
C LYS A 51 -44.84 -45.81 17.40
N THR A 52 -44.68 -44.71 16.67
CA THR A 52 -45.79 -44.03 15.99
C THR A 52 -45.59 -44.03 14.48
N LYS A 53 -46.68 -44.27 13.74
CA LYS A 53 -46.68 -44.29 12.26
C LYS A 53 -46.84 -42.89 11.64
N ASN A 54 -46.87 -41.84 12.45
CA ASN A 54 -47.10 -40.48 11.98
C ASN A 54 -45.81 -39.90 11.37
N PRO A 55 -45.82 -39.38 10.13
CA PRO A 55 -44.64 -38.79 9.50
C PRO A 55 -44.07 -37.58 10.25
N LEU A 56 -44.88 -36.88 11.07
CA LEU A 56 -44.45 -35.72 11.85
C LEU A 56 -43.85 -36.09 13.22
N ALA A 57 -43.83 -37.38 13.58
CA ALA A 57 -43.31 -37.84 14.87
C ALA A 57 -41.84 -37.45 15.13
N PRO A 58 -40.90 -37.54 14.15
CA PRO A 58 -39.52 -37.11 14.35
C PRO A 58 -39.42 -35.62 14.71
N ASP A 59 -40.12 -34.74 13.98
CA ASP A 59 -40.12 -33.29 14.24
C ASP A 59 -40.73 -32.95 15.62
N ALA A 60 -41.84 -33.60 15.98
CA ALA A 60 -42.45 -33.43 17.30
C ALA A 60 -41.51 -33.87 18.44
N PHE A 61 -40.80 -34.99 18.25
CA PHE A 61 -39.84 -35.51 19.20
C PHE A 61 -38.64 -34.55 19.38
N ASP A 62 -38.10 -34.03 18.28
CA ASP A 62 -36.98 -33.08 18.31
C ASP A 62 -37.38 -31.76 18.99
N ARG A 63 -38.59 -31.25 18.73
CA ARG A 63 -39.13 -30.06 19.41
C ARG A 63 -39.27 -30.26 20.91
N LEU A 64 -39.76 -31.43 21.34
CA LEU A 64 -39.88 -31.77 22.75
C LEU A 64 -38.51 -31.81 23.43
N LYS A 65 -37.52 -32.44 22.79
CA LYS A 65 -36.15 -32.53 23.29
C LYS A 65 -35.47 -31.17 23.38
N LYS A 66 -35.70 -30.31 22.39
CA LYS A 66 -35.22 -28.93 22.40
C LYS A 66 -35.82 -28.14 23.56
N ALA A 67 -37.15 -28.19 23.73
CA ALA A 67 -37.83 -27.52 24.82
C ALA A 67 -37.34 -28.01 26.20
N GLN A 68 -37.13 -29.32 26.36
CA GLN A 68 -36.56 -29.87 27.58
C GLN A 68 -35.16 -29.30 27.84
N THR A 69 -34.30 -29.26 26.83
CA THR A 69 -32.92 -28.78 26.99
C THR A 69 -32.88 -27.29 27.34
N GLU A 70 -33.74 -26.48 26.71
CA GLU A 70 -33.86 -25.04 26.99
C GLU A 70 -34.40 -24.76 28.39
N LEU A 71 -35.36 -25.55 28.88
CA LEU A 71 -35.92 -25.39 30.24
C LEU A 71 -34.99 -25.89 31.36
N MET A 72 -33.99 -26.72 31.03
CA MET A 72 -32.98 -27.16 32.00
C MET A 72 -31.88 -26.10 32.22
N ASP A 73 -31.78 -25.09 31.36
CA ASP A 73 -30.83 -23.98 31.51
C ASP A 73 -31.49 -22.82 32.25
N GLU A 74 -30.95 -22.50 33.42
CA GLU A 74 -31.44 -21.45 34.32
C GLU A 74 -31.52 -20.08 33.63
N LYS A 75 -30.54 -19.75 32.78
CA LYS A 75 -30.51 -18.44 32.11
C LYS A 75 -31.60 -18.30 31.05
N HIS A 76 -31.95 -19.39 30.38
CA HIS A 76 -33.06 -19.38 29.43
C HIS A 76 -34.40 -19.34 30.16
N ARG A 77 -34.48 -19.99 31.31
CA ARG A 77 -35.65 -19.97 32.18
C ARG A 77 -35.98 -18.58 32.70
N GLU A 78 -35.00 -17.88 33.26
CA GLU A 78 -35.18 -16.51 33.77
C GLU A 78 -35.80 -15.59 32.71
N ARG A 79 -35.27 -15.62 31.48
CA ARG A 79 -35.81 -14.84 30.35
C ARG A 79 -37.25 -15.21 29.98
N LEU A 80 -37.62 -16.48 30.10
CA LEU A 80 -38.99 -16.94 29.84
C LEU A 80 -39.92 -16.45 30.95
N ASP A 81 -39.48 -16.52 32.20
CA ASP A 81 -40.24 -16.04 33.36
C ASP A 81 -40.45 -14.51 33.32
N GLU A 82 -39.42 -13.75 32.93
CA GLU A 82 -39.50 -12.32 32.64
C GLU A 82 -40.55 -12.04 31.55
N ALA A 83 -40.49 -12.74 30.41
CA ALA A 83 -41.44 -12.54 29.31
C ALA A 83 -42.89 -12.89 29.70
N ILE A 84 -43.08 -13.93 30.54
CA ILE A 84 -44.38 -14.33 31.07
C ILE A 84 -44.94 -13.26 32.02
N ALA A 85 -44.09 -12.69 32.87
CA ALA A 85 -44.46 -11.60 33.78
C ALA A 85 -44.80 -10.31 33.01
N ASP A 86 -43.98 -9.95 32.02
CA ASP A 86 -44.20 -8.80 31.14
C ASP A 86 -45.54 -8.91 30.39
N ALA A 87 -45.85 -10.08 29.83
CA ALA A 87 -47.12 -10.32 29.16
C ALA A 87 -48.32 -10.12 30.10
N ARG A 88 -48.20 -10.54 31.37
CA ARG A 88 -49.24 -10.30 32.38
C ARG A 88 -49.42 -8.81 32.66
N MET A 89 -48.32 -8.08 32.85
CA MET A 89 -48.34 -6.64 33.11
C MET A 89 -48.90 -5.84 31.93
N LEU A 90 -48.59 -6.24 30.70
CA LEU A 90 -49.13 -5.63 29.49
C LEU A 90 -50.64 -5.83 29.38
N LEU A 91 -51.14 -7.04 29.63
CA LEU A 91 -52.59 -7.30 29.63
C LEU A 91 -53.34 -6.51 30.68
N LEU A 92 -52.81 -6.44 31.90
CA LEU A 92 -53.37 -5.63 32.97
C LEU A 92 -53.50 -4.16 32.55
N ARG A 93 -52.46 -3.63 31.88
CA ARG A 93 -52.45 -2.26 31.37
C ARG A 93 -53.43 -2.04 30.21
N GLU A 94 -53.49 -2.97 29.26
CA GLU A 94 -54.38 -2.90 28.09
C GLU A 94 -55.86 -2.88 28.51
N ASN A 95 -56.22 -3.74 29.47
CA ASN A 95 -57.59 -3.85 29.97
C ASN A 95 -57.89 -2.94 31.16
N LYS A 96 -56.89 -2.17 31.63
CA LYS A 96 -56.97 -1.29 32.81
C LYS A 96 -57.44 -2.02 34.07
N TRP A 97 -57.02 -3.27 34.22
CA TRP A 97 -57.33 -4.11 35.37
C TRP A 97 -56.32 -3.91 36.50
N THR A 98 -56.79 -4.05 37.73
CA THR A 98 -55.96 -4.07 38.95
C THR A 98 -55.71 -5.52 39.39
N VAL A 99 -54.68 -5.73 40.22
CA VAL A 99 -54.27 -7.07 40.68
C VAL A 99 -55.42 -7.84 41.36
N ASP A 100 -56.36 -7.14 41.97
CA ASP A 100 -57.48 -7.70 42.72
C ASP A 100 -58.77 -7.93 41.91
N SER A 101 -58.76 -7.62 40.61
CA SER A 101 -59.94 -7.79 39.74
C SER A 101 -60.33 -9.27 39.59
N GLU A 102 -61.64 -9.56 39.61
CA GLU A 102 -62.17 -10.94 39.53
C GLU A 102 -61.95 -11.55 38.15
N GLU A 103 -61.87 -10.70 37.12
CA GLU A 103 -61.63 -11.03 35.73
C GLU A 103 -60.32 -11.79 35.54
N ILE A 104 -59.29 -11.52 36.36
CA ILE A 104 -57.98 -12.18 36.30
C ILE A 104 -58.06 -13.65 36.72
N LYS A 105 -59.04 -14.02 37.56
CA LYS A 105 -59.22 -15.39 38.05
C LYS A 105 -59.94 -16.29 37.04
N THR A 106 -60.56 -15.69 36.02
CA THR A 106 -61.32 -16.41 34.99
C THR A 106 -60.42 -17.26 34.09
N ASP A 107 -60.99 -18.31 33.49
CA ASP A 107 -60.26 -19.13 32.52
C ASP A 107 -59.99 -18.38 31.20
N GLU A 108 -60.80 -17.36 30.89
CA GLU A 108 -60.57 -16.46 29.75
C GLU A 108 -59.29 -15.66 29.92
N PHE A 109 -59.03 -15.13 31.12
CA PHE A 109 -57.76 -14.46 31.42
C PHE A 109 -56.56 -15.37 31.14
N ARG A 110 -56.63 -16.65 31.50
CA ARG A 110 -55.56 -17.62 31.22
C ARG A 110 -55.36 -17.86 29.72
N ARG A 111 -56.41 -17.75 28.90
CA ARG A 111 -56.29 -17.82 27.44
C ARG A 111 -55.63 -16.56 26.89
N MET A 112 -56.14 -15.37 27.27
CA MET A 112 -55.57 -14.09 26.88
C MET A 112 -54.09 -13.99 27.28
N TRP A 113 -53.75 -14.40 28.50
CA TRP A 113 -52.38 -14.40 29.01
C TRP A 113 -51.46 -15.29 28.19
N ARG A 114 -51.87 -16.52 27.85
CA ARG A 114 -51.07 -17.39 26.98
C ARG A 114 -50.86 -16.79 25.59
N ASP A 115 -51.89 -16.18 25.01
CA ASP A 115 -51.77 -15.55 23.69
C ASP A 115 -50.87 -14.31 23.74
N LYS A 116 -50.96 -13.49 24.80
CA LYS A 116 -50.07 -12.35 25.00
C LYS A 116 -48.63 -12.79 25.25
N THR A 117 -48.40 -13.84 26.03
CA THR A 117 -47.06 -14.40 26.24
C THR A 117 -46.44 -14.84 24.90
N ARG A 118 -47.24 -15.46 24.02
CA ARG A 118 -46.77 -15.81 22.67
C ARG A 118 -46.36 -14.56 21.87
N GLU A 119 -47.16 -13.50 21.91
CA GLU A 119 -46.87 -12.22 21.25
C GLU A 119 -45.56 -11.60 21.77
N VAL A 120 -45.40 -11.49 23.09
CA VAL A 120 -44.20 -10.91 23.73
C VAL A 120 -42.94 -11.70 23.39
N LEU A 121 -43.01 -13.03 23.39
CA LEU A 121 -41.86 -13.87 23.01
C LEU A 121 -41.44 -13.64 21.55
N ILE A 122 -42.42 -13.52 20.64
CA ILE A 122 -42.16 -13.23 19.23
C ILE A 122 -41.54 -11.83 19.07
N ASP A 123 -42.06 -10.83 19.77
CA ASP A 123 -41.56 -9.46 19.71
C ASP A 123 -40.14 -9.32 20.28
N ASN A 124 -39.86 -10.00 21.38
CA ASN A 124 -38.53 -10.06 21.99
C ASN A 124 -37.51 -10.70 21.03
N GLU A 125 -37.89 -11.80 20.36
CA GLU A 125 -37.03 -12.43 19.35
C GLU A 125 -36.82 -11.53 18.12
N HIS A 126 -37.87 -10.85 17.63
CA HIS A 126 -37.72 -9.87 16.55
C HIS A 126 -36.84 -8.69 16.95
N ARG A 127 -36.92 -8.23 18.21
CA ARG A 127 -36.05 -7.18 18.75
C ARG A 127 -34.61 -7.65 18.79
N ARG A 128 -34.34 -8.84 19.33
CA ARG A 128 -33.01 -9.45 19.37
C ARG A 128 -32.42 -9.60 17.98
N ARG A 129 -33.17 -10.13 17.01
CA ARG A 129 -32.73 -10.27 15.62
C ARG A 129 -32.38 -8.93 14.97
N ARG A 130 -33.19 -7.90 15.21
CA ARG A 130 -32.92 -6.54 14.70
C ARG A 130 -31.65 -5.96 15.32
N GLN A 131 -31.46 -6.10 16.64
CA GLN A 131 -30.26 -5.63 17.34
C GLN A 131 -29.01 -6.33 16.84
N MET A 132 -29.01 -7.67 16.74
CA MET A 132 -27.88 -8.45 16.22
C MET A 132 -27.55 -8.06 14.77
N LYS A 133 -28.56 -7.89 13.92
CA LYS A 133 -28.36 -7.47 12.53
C LYS A 133 -27.77 -6.05 12.46
N ALA A 134 -28.23 -5.13 13.29
CA ALA A 134 -27.71 -3.77 13.34
C ALA A 134 -26.25 -3.75 13.81
N GLN A 135 -25.91 -4.53 14.84
CA GLN A 135 -24.54 -4.68 15.33
C GLN A 135 -23.61 -5.23 14.25
N LEU A 136 -23.98 -6.32 13.57
CA LEU A 136 -23.18 -6.91 12.50
C LEU A 136 -22.96 -5.94 11.32
N GLN A 137 -23.95 -5.10 11.02
CA GLN A 137 -23.81 -4.08 9.98
C GLN A 137 -22.85 -2.96 10.39
N GLU A 138 -22.86 -2.54 11.65
CA GLU A 138 -21.97 -1.50 12.16
C GLU A 138 -20.53 -2.03 12.29
N GLU A 139 -20.35 -3.24 12.83
CA GLU A 139 -19.06 -3.93 12.85
C GLU A 139 -18.50 -4.10 11.43
N GLY A 140 -19.34 -4.49 10.46
CA GLY A 140 -18.93 -4.58 9.06
C GLY A 140 -18.64 -3.22 8.40
N ARG A 141 -19.11 -2.10 8.95
CA ARG A 141 -18.72 -0.75 8.52
C ARG A 141 -17.40 -0.34 9.15
N GLU A 142 -17.21 -0.62 10.42
CA GLU A 142 -15.96 -0.35 11.14
C GLU A 142 -14.81 -1.17 10.56
N GLN A 143 -15.02 -2.46 10.31
CA GLN A 143 -14.03 -3.33 9.68
C GLN A 143 -13.61 -2.80 8.30
N ARG A 144 -14.57 -2.39 7.46
CA ARG A 144 -14.24 -1.78 6.15
C ARG A 144 -13.45 -0.48 6.27
N ARG A 145 -13.70 0.34 7.30
CA ARG A 145 -12.91 1.55 7.57
C ARG A 145 -11.50 1.21 8.03
N ALA A 146 -11.36 0.24 8.93
CA ALA A 146 -10.07 -0.23 9.43
C ALA A 146 -9.23 -0.85 8.31
N ASP A 147 -9.83 -1.71 7.49
CA ASP A 147 -9.15 -2.34 6.35
C ASP A 147 -8.73 -1.28 5.31
N ALA A 148 -9.60 -0.33 4.98
CA ALA A 148 -9.25 0.76 4.07
C ALA A 148 -8.09 1.62 4.61
N GLU A 149 -8.07 1.92 5.90
CA GLU A 149 -6.95 2.65 6.52
C GLU A 149 -5.65 1.84 6.49
N VAL A 150 -5.71 0.54 6.77
CA VAL A 150 -4.56 -0.36 6.68
C VAL A 150 -4.04 -0.43 5.25
N GLU A 151 -4.91 -0.56 4.26
CA GLU A 151 -4.56 -0.57 2.84
C GLU A 151 -3.98 0.79 2.40
N ASP A 152 -4.53 1.92 2.86
CA ASP A 152 -3.94 3.23 2.58
C ASP A 152 -2.55 3.38 3.19
N ARG A 153 -2.36 2.90 4.42
CA ARG A 153 -1.03 2.87 5.07
C ARG A 153 -0.08 1.93 4.33
N LYS A 154 -0.54 0.79 3.82
CA LYS A 154 0.27 -0.11 2.99
C LYS A 154 0.62 0.55 1.66
N ARG A 155 -0.33 1.17 0.99
CA ARG A 155 -0.12 1.91 -0.26
C ARG A 155 0.89 3.03 -0.11
N LYS A 156 0.78 3.84 0.96
CA LYS A 156 1.77 4.88 1.26
C LYS A 156 3.15 4.31 1.53
N ARG A 157 3.25 3.26 2.36
CA ARG A 157 4.51 2.57 2.62
C ARG A 157 5.13 1.98 1.36
N GLN A 158 4.32 1.37 0.49
CA GLN A 158 4.77 0.82 -0.78
C GLN A 158 5.25 1.92 -1.71
N HIS A 159 4.47 3.00 -1.87
CA HIS A 159 4.87 4.15 -2.67
C HIS A 159 6.19 4.78 -2.19
N GLU A 160 6.38 4.91 -0.87
CA GLU A 160 7.63 5.43 -0.30
C GLU A 160 8.81 4.47 -0.54
N GLN A 161 8.59 3.15 -0.42
CA GLN A 161 9.59 2.14 -0.77
C GLN A 161 9.95 2.19 -2.26
N ASP A 162 8.96 2.25 -3.15
CA ASP A 162 9.17 2.33 -4.60
C ASP A 162 9.86 3.65 -4.98
N TRP A 163 9.53 4.74 -4.29
CA TRP A 163 10.20 6.04 -4.44
C TRP A 163 11.67 5.97 -4.01
N GLU A 164 12.00 5.36 -2.87
CA GLU A 164 13.38 5.15 -2.42
C GLU A 164 14.13 4.17 -3.34
N ALA A 165 13.49 3.11 -3.83
CA ALA A 165 14.12 2.16 -4.75
C ALA A 165 14.53 2.81 -6.07
N THR A 166 13.73 3.75 -6.57
CA THR A 166 14.04 4.53 -7.78
C THR A 166 14.96 5.73 -7.51
N ARG A 167 15.45 5.91 -6.27
CA ARG A 167 16.32 7.02 -5.88
C ARG A 167 17.63 7.04 -6.64
N ASP A 168 18.35 5.91 -6.73
CA ASP A 168 19.66 5.85 -7.39
C ASP A 168 19.55 6.12 -8.90
N GLU A 169 18.45 5.67 -9.50
CA GLU A 169 18.13 5.92 -10.91
C GLU A 169 17.83 7.41 -11.15
N ARG A 170 17.02 8.05 -10.28
CA ARG A 170 16.80 9.50 -10.32
C ARG A 170 18.08 10.30 -10.07
N ILE A 171 18.92 9.88 -9.12
CA ILE A 171 20.21 10.53 -8.83
C ILE A 171 21.16 10.39 -10.03
N SER A 172 21.22 9.22 -10.66
CA SER A 172 22.08 9.00 -11.83
C SER A 172 21.62 9.84 -13.03
N SER A 173 20.31 9.92 -13.27
CA SER A 173 19.71 10.82 -14.28
C SER A 173 20.01 12.30 -13.99
N TRP A 174 19.91 12.76 -12.74
CA TRP A 174 20.27 14.13 -12.36
C TRP A 174 21.77 14.42 -12.51
N ARG A 175 22.65 13.48 -12.13
CA ARG A 175 24.09 13.60 -12.35
C ARG A 175 24.45 13.67 -13.84
N GLN A 176 23.75 12.91 -14.69
CA GLN A 176 23.93 12.98 -16.15
C GLN A 176 23.44 14.32 -16.71
N PHE A 177 22.31 14.85 -16.24
CA PHE A 177 21.82 16.17 -16.62
C PHE A 177 22.83 17.28 -16.28
N GLN A 178 23.39 17.27 -15.07
CA GLN A 178 24.42 18.23 -14.66
C GLN A 178 25.74 18.07 -15.45
N LYS A 179 26.12 16.83 -15.78
CA LYS A 179 27.25 16.57 -16.67
C LYS A 179 26.99 17.02 -18.11
N GLY A 180 25.75 16.91 -18.61
CA GLY A 180 25.38 17.43 -19.92
C GLY A 180 25.51 18.96 -19.99
N GLN A 181 25.13 19.67 -18.91
CA GLN A 181 25.27 21.12 -18.84
C GLN A 181 26.74 21.58 -18.78
N SER A 182 27.57 20.90 -17.98
CA SER A 182 29.01 21.22 -17.86
C SER A 182 29.90 20.65 -18.97
N GLY A 183 29.44 19.58 -19.62
CA GLY A 183 30.07 18.95 -20.78
C GLY A 183 29.82 19.76 -22.04
N GLY A 184 28.60 20.26 -22.24
CA GLY A 184 28.26 21.15 -23.36
C GLY A 184 29.05 22.47 -23.34
N GLU A 185 29.20 23.10 -22.16
CA GLU A 185 30.03 24.31 -22.02
C GLU A 185 31.52 24.04 -22.34
N LYS A 186 32.04 22.87 -21.96
CA LYS A 186 33.43 22.49 -22.25
C LYS A 186 33.66 22.07 -23.69
N GLU A 187 32.72 21.35 -24.30
CA GLU A 187 32.80 20.96 -25.71
C GLU A 187 32.69 22.19 -26.62
N GLU A 188 31.82 23.16 -26.32
CA GLU A 188 31.77 24.44 -27.04
C GLU A 188 33.08 25.24 -26.88
N GLU A 189 33.67 25.24 -25.69
CA GLU A 189 34.93 25.93 -25.42
C GLU A 189 36.13 25.25 -26.12
N GLU A 190 36.22 23.92 -26.11
CA GLU A 190 37.25 23.15 -26.83
C GLU A 190 37.10 23.25 -28.35
N GLU A 191 35.86 23.23 -28.90
CA GLU A 191 35.63 23.45 -30.33
C GLU A 191 36.01 24.88 -30.75
N ALA A 192 35.68 25.88 -29.94
CA ALA A 192 36.08 27.27 -30.19
C ALA A 192 37.61 27.44 -30.13
N GLN A 193 38.28 26.75 -29.21
CA GLN A 193 39.74 26.76 -29.08
C GLN A 193 40.42 26.04 -30.25
N ALA A 194 39.90 24.89 -30.68
CA ALA A 194 40.36 24.16 -31.86
C ALA A 194 40.15 24.97 -33.15
N HIS A 195 39.03 25.66 -33.29
CA HIS A 195 38.75 26.56 -34.41
C HIS A 195 39.72 27.75 -34.44
N ARG A 196 40.03 28.36 -33.29
CA ARG A 196 41.08 29.39 -33.16
C ARG A 196 42.46 28.86 -33.55
N LEU A 197 42.83 27.66 -33.11
CA LEU A 197 44.14 27.07 -33.43
C LEU A 197 44.28 26.77 -34.92
N LYS A 198 43.20 26.30 -35.57
CA LYS A 198 43.13 26.09 -37.03
C LYS A 198 43.31 27.41 -37.81
N MET A 199 42.70 28.51 -37.34
CA MET A 199 42.91 29.82 -37.95
C MET A 199 44.35 30.33 -37.79
N VAL A 200 44.94 30.19 -36.60
CA VAL A 200 46.33 30.64 -36.33
C VAL A 200 47.35 29.81 -37.13
N THR A 201 47.18 28.48 -37.19
CA THR A 201 48.03 27.60 -37.99
C THR A 201 47.86 27.82 -39.50
N GLY A 202 46.65 28.14 -39.97
CA GLY A 202 46.40 28.56 -41.34
C GLY A 202 47.13 29.86 -41.72
N VAL A 203 47.12 30.86 -40.83
CA VAL A 203 47.85 32.14 -41.03
C VAL A 203 49.37 31.94 -41.04
N LEU A 204 49.92 31.08 -40.18
CA LEU A 204 51.35 30.71 -40.17
C LEU A 204 51.76 29.95 -41.45
N ARG A 205 50.88 29.10 -42.00
CA ARG A 205 51.13 28.35 -43.23
C ARG A 205 51.10 29.24 -44.48
N LEU A 206 50.21 30.24 -44.52
CA LEU A 206 50.15 31.26 -45.58
C LEU A 206 51.34 32.22 -45.55
N SER A 207 51.83 32.58 -44.36
CA SER A 207 53.01 33.45 -44.24
C SER A 207 54.31 32.73 -44.62
N PHE A 208 54.46 31.43 -44.30
CA PHE A 208 55.66 30.64 -44.65
C PHE A 208 55.79 30.35 -46.16
N THR A 209 54.67 30.20 -46.88
CA THR A 209 54.67 30.00 -48.34
C THR A 209 54.97 31.28 -49.12
N TRP A 210 54.63 32.45 -48.57
CA TRP A 210 54.87 33.74 -49.23
C TRP A 210 56.34 34.22 -49.12
N THR A 211 57.01 33.99 -47.98
CA THR A 211 58.42 34.37 -47.79
C THR A 211 59.39 33.49 -48.60
N THR A 212 59.09 32.20 -48.79
CA THR A 212 59.93 31.28 -49.57
C THR A 212 59.78 31.47 -51.08
N MET A 213 58.59 31.82 -51.57
CA MET A 213 58.36 32.10 -53.00
C MET A 213 58.96 33.43 -53.49
N ARG A 214 59.30 34.37 -52.60
CA ARG A 214 59.81 35.71 -52.97
C ARG A 214 61.26 35.71 -53.49
N TRP A 215 62.03 34.65 -53.20
CA TRP A 215 63.45 34.53 -53.56
C TRP A 215 63.72 33.44 -54.61
N MET A 216 62.69 32.97 -55.32
CA MET A 216 62.82 31.95 -56.37
C MET A 216 62.97 32.59 -57.76
N PRO A 217 63.87 32.07 -58.63
CA PRO A 217 63.97 32.49 -60.04
C PRO A 217 62.67 32.27 -60.81
N ASP A 218 62.30 33.20 -61.71
CA ASP A 218 60.97 33.25 -62.37
C ASP A 218 60.55 31.96 -63.09
N LYS A 219 61.51 31.20 -63.64
CA LYS A 219 61.22 29.93 -64.32
C LYS A 219 60.68 28.84 -63.39
N ILE A 220 61.06 28.84 -62.11
CA ILE A 220 60.56 27.87 -61.10
C ILE A 220 59.18 28.32 -60.58
N ARG A 221 58.97 29.64 -60.51
CA ARG A 221 57.73 30.25 -60.02
C ARG A 221 56.54 29.97 -60.94
N GLN A 222 56.74 30.01 -62.26
CA GLN A 222 55.69 29.71 -63.24
C GLN A 222 55.32 28.22 -63.27
N GLN A 223 56.28 27.33 -63.05
CA GLN A 223 56.03 25.88 -63.05
C GLN A 223 55.33 25.41 -61.77
N ALA A 224 55.61 26.04 -60.63
CA ALA A 224 54.89 25.81 -59.38
C ALA A 224 53.44 26.33 -59.42
N MET A 225 53.16 27.41 -60.15
CA MET A 225 51.80 27.95 -60.32
C MET A 225 50.92 27.06 -61.22
N LEU A 226 51.50 26.40 -62.23
CA LEU A 226 50.76 25.51 -63.14
C LEU A 226 50.41 24.14 -62.53
N LEU A 227 51.10 23.72 -61.46
CA LEU A 227 50.80 22.48 -60.73
C LEU A 227 49.70 22.65 -59.66
N VAL A 228 49.30 23.89 -59.35
CA VAL A 228 48.17 24.21 -58.47
C VAL A 228 46.97 24.59 -59.32
N GLN A 229 46.45 23.62 -60.07
CA GLN A 229 45.10 23.73 -60.61
C GLN A 229 44.13 23.39 -59.48
N PRO A 230 43.19 24.27 -59.11
CA PRO A 230 42.17 23.94 -58.13
C PRO A 230 41.25 22.90 -58.76
N LYS A 231 41.42 21.62 -58.40
CA LYS A 231 40.31 20.67 -58.55
C LYS A 231 39.27 21.08 -57.51
N GLU A 232 38.17 21.65 -57.98
CA GLU A 232 36.92 21.67 -57.23
C GLU A 232 36.54 20.21 -56.94
N VAL A 233 36.90 19.73 -55.75
CA VAL A 233 36.42 18.46 -55.21
C VAL A 233 35.35 18.82 -54.20
N CYS A 234 34.11 18.76 -54.67
CA CYS A 234 32.95 18.59 -53.82
C CYS A 234 33.02 17.25 -53.07
N TYR A 235 32.11 17.11 -52.11
CA TYR A 235 31.75 15.92 -51.32
C TYR A 235 32.50 15.82 -49.98
N GLY A 236 31.80 15.78 -48.85
CA GLY A 236 30.77 14.76 -48.60
C GLY A 236 31.49 13.45 -48.34
N LEU A 237 31.53 13.05 -47.07
CA LEU A 237 31.89 11.74 -46.50
C LEU A 237 32.67 10.75 -47.40
N GLN A 238 33.86 10.36 -46.91
CA GLN A 238 34.71 9.23 -47.34
C GLN A 238 35.67 9.50 -48.52
N GLY A 239 36.89 9.99 -48.23
CA GLY A 239 37.94 10.09 -49.26
C GLY A 239 39.33 10.59 -48.84
N GLU A 240 39.69 10.59 -47.55
CA GLU A 240 40.93 11.25 -47.10
C GLU A 240 42.24 10.44 -47.25
N TYR A 241 42.19 9.19 -47.70
CA TYR A 241 43.36 8.29 -47.63
C TYR A 241 44.23 8.18 -48.91
N GLU A 242 43.81 8.72 -50.07
CA GLU A 242 44.60 8.58 -51.31
C GLU A 242 45.45 9.81 -51.67
N ALA A 243 45.12 11.01 -51.17
CA ALA A 243 45.83 12.24 -51.55
C ALA A 243 47.20 12.43 -50.86
N VAL A 244 47.44 11.76 -49.73
CA VAL A 244 48.70 11.91 -48.96
C VAL A 244 49.86 11.12 -49.60
N ASN A 245 49.56 10.10 -50.42
CA ASN A 245 50.59 9.18 -50.90
C ASN A 245 51.34 9.67 -52.15
N VAL A 246 50.76 10.60 -52.93
CA VAL A 246 51.38 11.13 -54.16
C VAL A 246 52.42 12.22 -53.87
N MET A 247 52.24 13.03 -52.83
CA MET A 247 53.25 14.04 -52.43
C MET A 247 54.47 13.45 -51.72
N SER A 248 54.32 12.30 -51.05
CA SER A 248 55.43 11.59 -50.38
C SER A 248 56.41 10.97 -51.39
N GLN A 249 55.93 10.52 -52.55
CA GLN A 249 56.77 9.90 -53.58
C GLN A 249 57.60 10.92 -54.38
N ALA A 250 57.10 12.15 -54.58
CA ALA A 250 57.85 13.21 -55.28
C ALA A 250 59.03 13.75 -54.46
N LEU A 251 58.92 13.78 -53.12
CA LEU A 251 59.99 14.26 -52.23
C LEU A 251 61.11 13.25 -51.99
N ARG A 252 60.94 11.98 -52.41
CA ARG A 252 62.02 10.96 -52.36
C ARG A 252 62.92 10.97 -53.61
N ALA A 253 62.57 11.71 -54.66
CA ALA A 253 63.33 11.77 -55.91
C ALA A 253 64.40 12.88 -55.96
N VAL A 254 64.55 13.68 -54.88
CA VAL A 254 65.63 14.65 -54.73
C VAL A 254 66.48 14.21 -53.55
N GLU A 255 67.55 13.46 -53.84
CA GLU A 255 68.59 13.13 -52.87
C GLU A 255 69.24 14.43 -52.35
N CYS A 256 68.78 14.89 -51.20
CA CYS A 256 69.54 15.78 -50.33
C CYS A 256 69.65 15.07 -48.99
N HIS A 257 70.74 14.32 -48.80
CA HIS A 257 71.10 13.74 -47.51
C HIS A 257 71.36 14.88 -46.51
N VAL A 258 70.35 15.20 -45.70
CA VAL A 258 70.54 15.95 -44.46
C VAL A 258 70.46 14.96 -43.31
N HIS A 259 71.62 14.57 -42.81
CA HIS A 259 71.74 13.80 -41.57
C HIS A 259 71.31 14.68 -40.39
N VAL A 260 70.05 14.57 -39.96
CA VAL A 260 69.59 15.13 -38.70
C VAL A 260 69.80 14.10 -37.61
N ARG A 261 70.89 14.25 -36.83
CA ARG A 261 71.06 13.52 -35.56
C ARG A 261 70.24 14.23 -34.49
N VAL A 262 69.07 13.68 -34.16
CA VAL A 262 68.32 14.10 -32.97
C VAL A 262 68.88 13.33 -31.77
N ALA A 263 69.67 14.00 -30.94
CA ALA A 263 70.06 13.47 -29.64
C ALA A 263 68.95 13.77 -28.63
N PHE A 264 68.33 12.73 -28.08
CA PHE A 264 67.31 12.85 -27.03
C PHE A 264 67.99 12.65 -25.67
N THR A 265 68.25 13.72 -24.93
CA THR A 265 68.63 13.61 -23.51
C THR A 265 67.42 13.91 -22.65
N ARG A 266 66.93 12.85 -21.98
CA ARG A 266 65.82 12.91 -21.04
C ARG A 266 66.35 13.46 -19.73
N SER A 267 66.05 14.71 -19.39
CA SER A 267 66.18 15.17 -18.00
C SER A 267 65.05 16.13 -17.62
N ASN A 268 64.58 15.91 -16.41
CA ASN A 268 63.40 16.44 -15.78
C ASN A 268 63.61 17.89 -15.35
N GLN A 269 62.53 18.68 -15.41
CA GLN A 269 62.37 20.05 -14.89
C GLN A 269 62.83 21.24 -15.76
N ARG A 270 61.81 22.00 -16.17
CA ARG A 270 61.69 23.45 -16.37
C ARG A 270 62.80 24.19 -17.15
N THR A 271 62.33 24.94 -18.16
CA THR A 271 63.00 26.02 -18.93
C THR A 271 64.11 25.59 -19.88
N THR A 272 63.74 25.33 -21.13
CA THR A 272 64.66 25.29 -22.28
C THR A 272 64.87 26.70 -22.82
N VAL A 273 66.09 27.23 -22.63
CA VAL A 273 66.60 28.40 -23.34
C VAL A 273 67.19 27.91 -24.67
N LEU A 274 66.68 28.40 -25.79
CA LEU A 274 67.26 28.16 -27.12
C LEU A 274 68.44 29.13 -27.32
N SER A 275 69.68 28.66 -27.21
CA SER A 275 70.85 29.39 -27.67
C SER A 275 71.24 28.95 -29.09
N PHE A 276 71.37 29.92 -29.99
CA PHE A 276 71.92 29.75 -31.33
C PHE A 276 73.40 30.14 -31.31
N SER A 277 74.30 29.21 -31.59
CA SER A 277 75.69 29.51 -31.90
C SER A 277 75.92 29.28 -33.39
N HIS A 278 76.20 30.35 -34.13
CA HIS A 278 76.73 30.27 -35.49
C HIS A 278 78.23 29.96 -35.41
N ALA A 279 78.67 28.86 -36.02
CA ALA A 279 80.06 28.64 -36.36
C ALA A 279 80.14 28.50 -37.89
N THR A 280 80.69 29.53 -38.53
CA THR A 280 81.03 29.51 -39.95
C THR A 280 82.50 29.14 -40.06
N THR A 281 82.81 27.98 -40.60
CA THR A 281 84.17 27.66 -41.07
C THR A 281 84.10 27.56 -42.59
N ILE A 282 84.62 28.59 -43.26
CA ILE A 282 85.01 28.55 -44.67
C ILE A 282 86.47 28.08 -44.67
N SER A 283 86.85 27.28 -45.67
CA SER A 283 88.16 26.60 -45.83
C SER A 283 89.37 27.34 -45.28
#